data_AF-A0AAD2A4H7-F1
#
_entry.id   AF-A0AAD2A4H7-F1
#
_cell.length_a   1.000
_cell.length_b   1.000
_cell.length_c   1.000
_cell.angle_alpha   90.00
_cell.angle_beta   90.00
_cell.angle_gamma   90.00
#
_symmetry.space_group_name_H-M   'P 1'
#
loop_
_entity.id
_entity.type
_entity.pdbx_description
1 polymer ?
#
loop_
_entity_poly.entity_id
_entity_poly.type
_entity_poly.pdbx_seq_one_letter_code
_entity_poly.pdbx_strand_id
1 'polypeptide(L)'
;MSISQMVAFSGAHSIGISLFQSFADRLYSFNSTDSQDPYLDSKYASFMKKKCPNRETNNMVNLDVATPNKLDNQYYKSLKKKTWLLSSDQVLQSSQLMTNIVAKY
;
A
#
# COMPACT_ATOMS: atom_id res chain seq x y z
N MET A 1 -1.29 21.01 7.77
CA MET A 1 -0.89 19.64 8.16
C MET A 1 0.62 19.52 8.00
N SER A 2 1.35 19.04 9.01
CA SER A 2 2.80 18.79 8.91
C SER A 2 3.11 17.43 8.30
N ILE A 3 4.35 17.20 7.84
CA ILE A 3 4.79 15.90 7.32
C ILE A 3 4.63 14.79 8.38
N SER A 4 4.97 15.09 9.64
CA SER A 4 4.81 14.13 10.75
C SER A 4 3.34 13.78 10.99
N GLN A 5 2.43 14.76 10.91
CA GLN A 5 0.99 14.51 11.03
C GLN A 5 0.48 13.66 9.87
N MET A 6 0.92 13.94 8.64
CA MET A 6 0.57 13.15 7.46
C MET A 6 0.99 11.67 7.65
N VAL A 7 2.26 11.42 8.03
CA VAL A 7 2.75 10.05 8.27
C VAL A 7 1.97 9.34 9.38
N ALA A 8 1.66 10.05 10.47
CA ALA A 8 0.88 9.50 11.58
C ALA A 8 -0.55 9.13 11.15
N PHE A 9 -1.23 10.02 10.43
CA PHE A 9 -2.61 9.80 9.98
C PHE A 9 -2.73 8.72 8.91
N SER A 10 -1.73 8.59 8.02
CA SER A 10 -1.68 7.46 7.09
C SER A 10 -1.62 6.10 7.79
N GLY A 11 -1.17 6.05 9.05
CA GLY A 11 -1.23 4.85 9.89
C GLY A 11 -2.64 4.29 10.10
N ALA A 12 -3.69 5.09 9.87
CA ALA A 12 -5.08 4.61 9.89
C ALA A 12 -5.35 3.51 8.85
N HIS A 13 -4.56 3.43 7.77
CA HIS A 13 -4.62 2.33 6.80
C HIS A 13 -4.15 0.97 7.36
N SER A 14 -3.72 0.90 8.63
CA SER A 14 -3.54 -0.37 9.36
C SER A 14 -4.86 -1.15 9.53
N ILE A 15 -6.00 -0.50 9.33
CA ILE A 15 -7.34 -1.11 9.34
C ILE A 15 -8.16 -0.68 8.12
N GLY A 16 -9.26 -1.38 7.89
CA GLY A 16 -10.24 -1.03 6.87
C GLY A 16 -9.96 -1.67 5.52
N ILE A 17 -10.80 -1.32 4.56
CA ILE A 17 -10.85 -1.94 3.23
C ILE A 17 -10.80 -0.86 2.14
N SER A 18 -10.30 -1.27 0.97
CA SER A 18 -10.30 -0.46 -0.24
C SER A 18 -10.89 -1.27 -1.39
N LEU A 19 -11.57 -0.58 -2.31
CA LEU A 19 -11.96 -1.18 -3.58
C LEU A 19 -10.72 -1.50 -4.39
N PHE A 20 -10.70 -2.66 -5.03
CA PHE A 20 -9.59 -3.09 -5.87
C PHE A 20 -9.20 -2.04 -6.92
N GLN A 21 -10.21 -1.39 -7.51
CA GLN A 21 -10.03 -0.33 -8.51
C GLN A 21 -9.13 0.82 -8.01
N SER A 22 -9.09 1.09 -6.71
CA SER A 22 -8.24 2.15 -6.13
C SER A 22 -6.74 1.90 -6.30
N PHE A 23 -6.32 0.68 -6.60
CA PHE A 23 -4.91 0.31 -6.80
C PHE A 23 -4.68 -0.65 -7.97
N ALA A 24 -5.70 -0.87 -8.82
CA ALA A 24 -5.64 -1.82 -9.93
C ALA A 24 -4.54 -1.47 -10.95
N ASP A 25 -4.33 -0.18 -11.20
CA ASP A 25 -3.31 0.30 -12.15
C ASP A 25 -1.89 -0.11 -11.70
N ARG A 26 -1.62 -0.10 -10.39
CA ARG A 26 -0.33 -0.57 -9.85
C ARG A 26 -0.08 -2.07 -10.11
N LEU A 27 -1.13 -2.85 -10.37
CA LEU A 27 -1.00 -4.29 -10.61
C LEU A 27 -1.03 -4.64 -12.10
N TYR A 28 -1.78 -3.92 -12.92
CA TYR A 28 -2.07 -4.32 -14.30
C TYR A 28 -1.68 -3.33 -15.40
N SER A 29 -1.48 -2.05 -15.07
CA SER A 29 -1.28 -1.00 -16.07
C SER A 29 -0.57 0.20 -15.45
N PHE A 30 0.64 -0.03 -14.93
CA PHE A 30 1.34 0.97 -14.12
C PHE A 30 1.85 2.14 -14.97
N ASN A 31 2.56 1.86 -16.06
CA ASN A 31 2.96 2.87 -17.04
C ASN A 31 3.16 2.24 -18.44
N SER A 32 3.68 3.00 -19.40
CA SER A 32 3.91 2.55 -20.79
C SER A 32 4.95 1.42 -20.93
N THR A 33 5.81 1.26 -19.93
CA THR A 33 6.98 0.36 -19.92
C THR A 33 6.76 -0.83 -18.98
N ASP A 34 6.18 -0.57 -17.81
CA ASP A 34 5.97 -1.55 -16.74
C ASP A 34 4.48 -1.90 -16.62
N SER A 35 4.18 -3.19 -16.76
CA SER A 35 2.81 -3.72 -16.56
C SER A 35 2.40 -3.78 -15.08
N GLN A 36 3.34 -3.67 -14.15
CA GLN A 36 3.13 -3.68 -12.70
C GLN A 36 4.10 -2.70 -12.04
N ASP A 37 3.67 -2.05 -10.97
CA ASP A 37 4.49 -1.13 -10.20
C ASP A 37 5.77 -1.82 -9.67
N PRO A 38 6.98 -1.37 -10.09
CA PRO A 38 8.24 -1.97 -9.67
C PRO A 38 8.59 -1.67 -8.19
N TYR A 39 7.90 -0.72 -7.55
CA TYR A 39 8.07 -0.43 -6.13
C TYR A 39 7.28 -1.38 -5.22
N LEU A 40 6.34 -2.16 -5.77
CA LEU A 40 5.58 -3.16 -5.05
C LEU A 40 6.36 -4.49 -5.03
N ASP A 41 6.36 -5.18 -3.88
CA ASP A 41 6.94 -6.51 -3.78
C ASP A 41 6.25 -7.46 -4.78
N SER A 42 7.04 -8.18 -5.59
CA SER A 42 6.51 -8.97 -6.70
C SER A 42 5.67 -10.16 -6.24
N LYS A 43 6.00 -10.75 -5.08
CA LYS A 43 5.21 -11.84 -4.47
C LYS A 43 3.90 -11.31 -3.93
N TYR A 44 3.92 -10.15 -3.29
CA TYR A 44 2.74 -9.47 -2.80
C TYR A 44 1.80 -9.04 -3.94
N ALA A 45 2.36 -8.48 -5.01
CA ALA A 45 1.59 -8.14 -6.21
C ALA A 45 0.92 -9.37 -6.83
N SER A 46 1.65 -10.49 -6.92
CA SER A 46 1.10 -11.76 -7.40
C SER A 46 0.00 -12.31 -6.49
N PHE A 47 0.17 -12.18 -5.17
CA PHE A 47 -0.86 -12.52 -4.19
C PHE A 47 -2.12 -11.67 -4.37
N MET A 48 -1.96 -10.37 -4.64
CA MET A 48 -3.08 -9.47 -4.88
C MET A 48 -3.80 -9.75 -6.21
N LYS A 49 -3.06 -10.08 -7.27
CA LYS A 49 -3.64 -10.54 -8.54
C LYS A 49 -4.49 -11.80 -8.38
N LYS A 50 -4.11 -12.72 -7.48
CA LYS A 50 -4.95 -13.90 -7.17
C LYS A 50 -6.26 -13.53 -6.47
N LYS A 51 -6.25 -12.50 -5.61
CA LYS A 51 -7.47 -11.99 -4.95
C LYS A 51 -8.36 -11.21 -5.92
N CYS A 52 -7.76 -10.58 -6.92
CA CYS A 52 -8.42 -9.71 -7.87
C CYS A 52 -7.94 -10.07 -9.29
N PRO A 53 -8.49 -11.14 -9.89
CA PRO A 53 -7.95 -11.76 -11.10
C PRO A 53 -8.06 -10.90 -12.36
N ASN A 54 -8.91 -9.87 -12.34
CA ASN A 54 -9.06 -8.94 -13.44
C ASN A 54 -9.10 -7.50 -12.93
N ARG A 55 -8.92 -6.53 -13.84
CA ARG A 55 -8.91 -5.10 -13.51
C ARG A 55 -10.26 -4.60 -13.00
N GLU A 56 -11.34 -5.18 -13.52
CA GLU A 56 -12.71 -4.70 -13.36
C GLU A 56 -13.42 -5.29 -12.13
N THR A 57 -12.71 -6.03 -11.26
CA THR A 57 -13.35 -6.55 -10.04
C THR A 57 -13.77 -5.42 -9.13
N ASN A 58 -14.99 -5.52 -8.59
CA ASN A 58 -15.46 -4.68 -7.48
C ASN A 58 -15.10 -5.29 -6.11
N ASN A 59 -14.06 -6.13 -6.06
CA ASN A 59 -13.63 -6.79 -4.85
C ASN A 59 -13.12 -5.75 -3.85
N MET A 60 -13.50 -5.91 -2.59
CA MET A 60 -12.93 -5.13 -1.48
C MET A 60 -11.78 -5.91 -0.86
N VAL A 61 -10.67 -5.23 -0.58
CA VAL A 61 -9.46 -5.83 -0.01
C VAL A 61 -9.05 -5.05 1.22
N ASN A 62 -8.59 -5.75 2.26
CA ASN A 62 -8.04 -5.12 3.46
C ASN A 62 -6.79 -4.30 3.10
N LEU A 63 -6.71 -3.07 3.64
CA LEU A 63 -5.54 -2.20 3.47
C LEU A 63 -4.28 -2.79 4.10
N ASP A 64 -4.42 -3.39 5.28
CA ASP A 64 -3.39 -4.24 5.90
C ASP A 64 -3.82 -5.72 5.85
N VAL A 65 -3.06 -6.54 5.15
CA VAL A 65 -3.33 -7.98 5.02
C VAL A 65 -2.87 -8.77 6.24
N ALA A 66 -1.86 -8.29 6.95
CA ALA A 66 -1.26 -8.99 8.07
C ALA A 66 -2.13 -8.89 9.34
N THR A 67 -2.70 -7.70 9.61
CA THR A 67 -3.53 -7.44 10.80
C THR A 67 -4.78 -6.61 10.47
N PRO A 68 -5.67 -7.09 9.59
CA PRO A 68 -6.73 -6.28 8.95
C PRO A 68 -7.72 -5.58 9.90
N ASN A 69 -7.91 -6.12 11.10
CA ASN A 69 -8.87 -5.64 12.08
C ASN A 69 -8.19 -5.07 13.34
N LYS A 70 -6.89 -4.78 13.29
CA LYS A 70 -6.15 -4.26 14.42
C LYS A 70 -5.37 -3.02 14.02
N LEU A 71 -5.69 -1.91 14.69
CA LEU A 71 -4.94 -0.67 14.55
C LEU A 71 -3.61 -0.81 15.31
N ASP A 72 -2.54 -1.13 14.59
CA ASP A 72 -1.19 -1.23 15.14
C ASP A 72 -0.13 -0.71 14.15
N ASN A 73 1.15 -0.94 14.45
CA ASN A 73 2.24 -0.46 13.61
C ASN A 73 2.59 -1.40 12.45
N GLN A 74 1.78 -2.43 12.20
CA GLN A 74 2.03 -3.36 11.10
C GLN A 74 1.97 -2.66 9.74
N TYR A 75 1.12 -1.65 9.58
CA TYR A 75 1.13 -0.75 8.42
C TYR A 75 2.54 -0.22 8.08
N TYR A 76 3.25 0.35 9.06
CA TYR A 76 4.60 0.90 8.84
C TYR A 76 5.65 -0.18 8.56
N LYS A 77 5.46 -1.40 9.10
CA LYS A 77 6.31 -2.56 8.75
C LYS A 77 6.07 -3.00 7.31
N SER A 78 4.82 -2.96 6.84
CA SER A 78 4.44 -3.25 5.46
C SER A 78 5.02 -2.22 4.48
N LEU A 79 5.10 -0.93 4.87
CA LEU A 79 5.81 0.13 4.13
C LEU A 79 7.31 -0.14 3.98
N LYS A 80 7.96 -0.84 4.92
CA LYS A 80 9.37 -1.21 4.79
C LYS A 80 9.55 -2.44 3.89
N LYS A 81 8.52 -3.30 3.83
CA LYS A 81 8.51 -4.56 3.08
C LYS A 81 7.97 -4.47 1.65
N LYS A 82 7.59 -3.28 1.16
CA LYS A 82 7.00 -3.15 -0.19
C LYS A 82 5.65 -3.87 -0.34
N THR A 83 4.91 -4.01 0.76
CA THR A 83 3.61 -4.70 0.79
C THR A 83 2.45 -3.77 1.16
N TRP A 84 2.32 -2.66 0.44
CA TRP A 84 1.23 -1.68 0.60
C TRP A 84 0.42 -1.53 -0.69
N LEU A 85 -0.86 -1.19 -0.59
CA LEU A 85 -1.78 -1.18 -1.74
C LEU A 85 -1.83 0.16 -2.46
N LEU A 86 -1.97 1.27 -1.73
CA LEU A 86 -2.26 2.56 -2.35
C LEU A 86 -0.98 3.29 -2.80
N SER A 87 -1.05 4.00 -3.93
CA SER A 87 0.07 4.85 -4.37
C SER A 87 0.37 5.97 -3.36
N SER A 88 -0.64 6.45 -2.62
CA SER A 88 -0.47 7.45 -1.57
C SER A 88 0.40 6.94 -0.42
N ASP A 89 0.34 5.65 -0.10
CA ASP A 89 1.19 5.03 0.92
C ASP A 89 2.66 4.98 0.47
N GLN A 90 2.90 4.78 -0.83
CA GLN A 90 4.25 4.81 -1.41
C GLN A 90 4.94 6.16 -1.22
N VAL A 91 4.18 7.26 -1.23
CA VAL A 91 4.74 8.62 -1.07
C VAL A 91 5.49 8.73 0.26
N LEU A 92 5.10 7.97 1.29
CA LEU A 92 5.79 7.97 2.59
C LEU A 92 7.21 7.36 2.52
N GLN A 93 7.57 6.72 1.40
CA GLN A 93 8.91 6.20 1.11
C GLN A 93 9.69 7.09 0.11
N SER A 94 9.15 8.24 -0.32
CA SER A 94 9.72 9.05 -1.40
C SER A 94 10.88 9.98 -1.00
N SER A 95 11.11 10.21 0.30
CA SER A 95 12.16 11.11 0.79
C SER A 95 12.81 10.59 2.06
N GLN A 96 14.06 11.01 2.30
CA GLN A 96 14.80 10.65 3.52
C GLN A 96 14.08 11.14 4.79
N LEU A 97 13.44 12.31 4.73
CA LEU A 97 12.70 12.84 5.87
C LEU A 97 11.49 11.96 6.23
N MET A 98 10.68 11.58 5.24
CA MET A 98 9.49 10.73 5.47
C MET A 98 9.87 9.34 5.93
N THR A 99 10.88 8.73 5.29
CA THR A 99 11.40 7.41 5.69
C THR A 99 11.95 7.41 7.11
N ASN A 100 12.67 8.47 7.52
CA ASN A 100 13.13 8.63 8.91
C ASN A 100 11.97 8.76 9.91
N ILE A 101 10.85 9.39 9.55
CA ILE A 101 9.66 9.47 10.41
C ILE A 101 8.97 8.11 10.47
N VAL A 102 8.78 7.43 9.33
CA VAL A 102 8.24 6.06 9.27
C VAL A 102 9.09 5.08 10.10
N ALA A 103 10.41 5.27 10.15
CA ALA A 103 11.31 4.44 10.94
C ALA A 103 11.09 4.54 12.46
N LYS A 104 10.44 5.60 12.95
CA LYS A 104 10.10 5.76 14.38
C LYS A 104 8.89 4.91 14.81
N TYR A 105 8.15 4.36 13.85
CA TYR A 105 7.02 3.46 14.04
C TYR A 105 7.38 2.01 13.66
#